data_AF-A0A1H8GL74-F1
#
_entry.id   AF-A0A1H8GL74-F1
#
_cell.length_a   1.000
_cell.length_b   1.000
_cell.length_c   1.000
_cell.angle_alpha   90.00
_cell.angle_beta   90.00
_cell.angle_gamma   90.00
#
_symmetry.space_group_name_H-M   'P 1'
#
loop_
_entity.id
_entity.type
_entity.pdbx_description
1 polymer ?
#
loop_
_entity_poly.entity_id
_entity_poly.type
_entity_poly.pdbx_seq_one_letter_code
_entity_poly.pdbx_strand_id
1 'polypeptide(L)'
;MTTHNDHNYNNLPPAETERLSILAEEMGECLQAIGKILRHGYESCHPKDMSSTNRELLQKELGDVLYTLLLMSAAGDVSIDSINHWSTKKAQKIKEYTHHQKESLLNLVELAIDEYKEGKK
;
A
#
# COMPACT_ATOMS: atom_id res chain seq x y z
N MET A 1 -44.47 5.01 -3.87
CA MET A 1 -43.06 5.39 -3.72
C MET A 1 -42.29 4.13 -3.40
N THR A 2 -41.66 3.54 -4.40
CA THR A 2 -40.73 2.43 -4.21
C THR A 2 -39.46 3.01 -3.62
N THR A 3 -39.18 2.74 -2.35
CA THR A 3 -37.86 2.96 -1.75
C THR A 3 -36.89 2.09 -2.55
N HIS A 4 -36.09 2.69 -3.43
CA HIS A 4 -34.93 2.00 -3.96
C HIS A 4 -34.09 1.61 -2.75
N ASN A 5 -33.96 0.31 -2.56
CA ASN A 5 -33.13 -0.26 -1.52
C ASN A 5 -31.69 -0.03 -1.98
N ASP A 6 -31.17 1.19 -1.78
CA ASP A 6 -29.78 1.60 -2.02
C ASP A 6 -28.82 0.94 -1.00
N HIS A 7 -29.17 -0.26 -0.54
CA HIS A 7 -28.34 -1.08 0.31
C HIS A 7 -27.48 -1.93 -0.60
N ASN A 8 -26.21 -1.52 -0.73
CA ASN A 8 -25.16 -2.38 -1.26
C ASN A 8 -25.19 -3.72 -0.51
N TYR A 9 -24.93 -4.86 -1.17
CA TYR A 9 -25.09 -6.19 -0.55
C TYR A 9 -24.21 -6.39 0.71
N ASN A 10 -23.15 -5.59 0.82
CA ASN A 10 -22.19 -5.54 1.91
C ASN A 10 -22.49 -4.43 2.94
N ASN A 11 -23.60 -3.70 2.78
CA ASN A 11 -24.04 -2.56 3.60
C ASN A 11 -23.02 -1.42 3.73
N LEU A 12 -22.06 -1.31 2.79
CA LEU A 12 -21.13 -0.19 2.78
C LEU A 12 -21.81 1.09 2.27
N PRO A 13 -21.64 2.22 2.95
CA PRO A 13 -21.96 3.53 2.39
C PRO A 13 -21.25 3.76 1.05
N PRO A 14 -21.83 4.57 0.15
CA PRO A 14 -21.20 4.89 -1.13
C PRO A 14 -19.78 5.44 -1.00
N ALA A 15 -19.53 6.28 0.01
CA ALA A 15 -18.22 6.89 0.24
C ALA A 15 -17.15 5.88 0.70
N GLU A 16 -17.53 4.87 1.50
CA GLU A 16 -16.63 3.77 1.88
C GLU A 16 -16.35 2.86 0.70
N THR A 17 -17.38 2.58 -0.12
CA THR A 17 -17.24 1.81 -1.37
C THR A 17 -16.26 2.50 -2.31
N GLU A 18 -16.37 3.81 -2.51
CA GLU A 18 -15.47 4.60 -3.35
C GLU A 18 -14.01 4.53 -2.86
N ARG A 19 -13.76 4.73 -1.57
CA ARG A 19 -12.39 4.66 -1.02
C ARG A 19 -11.78 3.27 -1.12
N LEU A 20 -12.59 2.21 -0.95
CA LEU A 20 -12.14 0.84 -1.17
C LEU A 20 -11.86 0.55 -2.65
N SER A 21 -12.66 1.10 -3.57
CA SER A 21 -12.41 0.99 -5.00
C SER A 21 -11.09 1.66 -5.41
N ILE A 22 -10.83 2.86 -4.91
CA ILE A 22 -9.55 3.55 -5.13
C ILE A 22 -8.40 2.70 -4.56
N LEU A 23 -8.51 2.23 -3.32
CA LEU A 23 -7.46 1.41 -2.70
C LEU A 23 -7.17 0.15 -3.53
N ALA A 24 -8.21 -0.51 -4.03
CA ALA A 24 -8.09 -1.72 -4.83
C ALA A 24 -7.38 -1.45 -6.18
N GLU A 25 -7.68 -0.31 -6.82
CA GLU A 25 -7.03 0.13 -8.05
C GLU A 25 -5.52 0.34 -7.82
N GLU A 26 -5.15 1.17 -6.83
CA GLU A 26 -3.74 1.50 -6.54
C GLU A 26 -2.93 0.26 -6.10
N MET A 27 -3.54 -0.66 -5.35
CA MET A 27 -2.91 -1.94 -5.02
C MET A 27 -2.70 -2.82 -6.26
N GLY A 28 -3.63 -2.76 -7.22
CA GLY A 28 -3.52 -3.44 -8.51
C GLY A 28 -2.36 -2.89 -9.34
N GLU A 29 -2.19 -1.58 -9.40
CA GLU A 29 -1.08 -0.92 -10.10
C GLU A 29 0.27 -1.24 -9.45
N CYS A 30 0.34 -1.19 -8.11
CA CYS A 30 1.51 -1.66 -7.35
C CYS A 30 1.90 -3.09 -7.73
N LEU A 31 0.92 -4.01 -7.78
CA LEU A 31 1.18 -5.40 -8.15
C LEU A 31 1.71 -5.53 -9.58
N GLN A 32 1.20 -4.74 -10.52
CA GLN A 32 1.69 -4.70 -11.89
C GLN A 32 3.14 -4.19 -11.95
N ALA A 33 3.47 -3.12 -11.22
CA ALA A 33 4.83 -2.58 -11.14
C ALA A 33 5.81 -3.60 -10.55
N ILE A 34 5.44 -4.27 -9.45
CA ILE A 34 6.22 -5.36 -8.85
C ILE A 34 6.45 -6.48 -9.88
N GLY A 35 5.42 -6.88 -10.63
CA GLY A 35 5.54 -7.89 -11.68
C GLY A 35 6.56 -7.51 -12.78
N LYS A 36 6.61 -6.23 -13.17
CA LYS A 36 7.61 -5.71 -14.11
C LYS A 36 9.01 -5.75 -13.51
N ILE A 37 9.18 -5.34 -12.25
CA ILE A 37 10.47 -5.37 -11.54
C ILE A 37 11.00 -6.81 -11.43
N LEU A 38 10.14 -7.76 -11.06
CA LEU A 38 10.53 -9.17 -10.95
C LEU A 38 10.98 -9.76 -12.30
N ARG A 39 10.45 -9.26 -13.42
CA ARG A 39 10.79 -9.73 -14.77
C ARG A 39 11.98 -9.00 -15.39
N HIS A 40 12.14 -7.71 -15.11
CA HIS A 40 13.04 -6.82 -15.85
C HIS A 40 14.05 -6.08 -14.96
N GLY A 41 13.91 -6.12 -13.64
CA GLY A 41 14.73 -5.35 -12.70
C GLY A 41 14.20 -3.93 -12.45
N TYR A 42 14.72 -3.30 -11.40
CA TYR A 42 14.30 -1.97 -10.94
C TYR A 42 14.62 -0.85 -11.92
N GLU A 43 15.82 -0.85 -12.50
CA GLU A 43 16.32 0.25 -13.34
C GLU A 43 15.92 0.13 -14.82
N SER A 44 15.10 -0.87 -15.16
CA SER A 44 14.56 -1.03 -16.51
C SER A 44 13.42 -0.05 -16.76
N CYS A 45 13.35 0.49 -17.97
CA CYS A 45 12.25 1.33 -18.44
C CYS A 45 11.40 0.59 -19.48
N HIS A 46 10.23 1.14 -19.80
CA HIS A 46 9.41 0.59 -20.88
C HIS A 46 10.10 0.81 -22.24
N PRO A 47 10.13 -0.18 -23.15
CA PRO A 47 10.87 -0.04 -24.42
C PRO A 47 10.38 1.08 -25.33
N LYS A 48 9.12 1.51 -25.17
CA LYS A 48 8.52 2.63 -25.90
C LYS A 48 8.47 3.93 -25.09
N ASP A 49 8.82 3.87 -23.82
CA ASP A 49 8.80 5.01 -22.92
C ASP A 49 9.91 4.88 -21.86
N MET A 50 10.95 5.68 -22.04
CA MET A 50 12.13 5.68 -21.17
C MET A 50 12.07 6.77 -20.10
N SER A 51 10.94 7.45 -19.91
CA SER A 51 10.81 8.57 -18.97
C SER A 51 10.93 8.14 -17.50
N SER A 52 10.62 6.88 -17.20
CA SER A 52 10.57 6.38 -15.83
C SER A 52 11.06 4.93 -15.75
N THR A 53 11.88 4.69 -14.73
CA THR A 53 12.30 3.37 -14.30
C THR A 53 11.15 2.63 -13.62
N ASN A 54 11.21 1.29 -13.61
CA ASN A 54 10.25 0.51 -12.83
C ASN A 54 10.27 0.86 -11.33
N ARG A 55 11.41 1.32 -10.80
CA ARG A 55 11.52 1.85 -9.44
C ARG A 55 10.65 3.09 -9.23
N GLU A 56 10.79 4.09 -10.10
CA GLU A 56 10.01 5.33 -10.00
C GLU A 56 8.51 5.07 -10.16
N LEU A 57 8.14 4.16 -11.06
CA LEU A 57 6.75 3.73 -11.21
C LEU A 57 6.24 3.05 -9.93
N LEU A 58 7.00 2.14 -9.32
CA LEU A 58 6.61 1.55 -8.04
C LEU A 58 6.49 2.60 -6.92
N GLN A 59 7.38 3.58 -6.88
CA GLN A 59 7.32 4.66 -5.89
C GLN A 59 6.08 5.52 -6.05
N LYS A 60 5.67 5.82 -7.30
CA LYS A 60 4.39 6.48 -7.59
C LYS A 60 3.24 5.68 -7.01
N GLU A 61 3.09 4.41 -7.39
CA GLU A 61 1.92 3.61 -6.96
C GLU A 61 1.90 3.39 -5.44
N LEU A 62 3.06 3.23 -4.79
CA LEU A 62 3.15 3.14 -3.33
C LEU A 62 2.76 4.46 -2.65
N GLY A 63 3.04 5.60 -3.28
CA GLY A 63 2.60 6.92 -2.85
C GLY A 63 1.08 7.06 -2.92
N ASP A 64 0.47 6.60 -4.02
CA ASP A 64 -0.99 6.64 -4.23
C ASP A 64 -1.73 5.70 -3.26
N VAL A 65 -1.17 4.51 -2.98
CA VAL A 65 -1.65 3.62 -1.90
C VAL A 65 -1.55 4.30 -0.53
N LEU A 66 -0.42 4.96 -0.22
CA LEU A 66 -0.24 5.65 1.05
C LEU A 66 -1.24 6.79 1.23
N TYR A 67 -1.46 7.59 0.18
CA TYR A 67 -2.48 8.65 0.19
C TYR A 67 -3.87 8.07 0.49
N THR A 68 -4.25 6.99 -0.19
CA THR A 68 -5.55 6.35 0.00
C THR A 68 -5.71 5.78 1.41
N LEU A 69 -4.64 5.18 1.97
CA LEU A 69 -4.62 4.71 3.36
C LEU A 69 -4.88 5.86 4.36
N LEU A 70 -4.22 7.01 4.15
CA LEU A 70 -4.40 8.19 4.99
C LEU A 70 -5.81 8.77 4.84
N LEU A 71 -6.36 8.80 3.63
CA LEU A 71 -7.73 9.24 3.35
C LEU A 71 -8.75 8.36 4.09
N MET A 72 -8.62 7.04 3.97
CA MET A 72 -9.50 6.09 4.66
C MET A 72 -9.39 6.22 6.18
N SER A 73 -8.19 6.47 6.72
CA SER A 73 -8.05 6.67 8.16
C SER A 73 -8.63 8.00 8.64
N ALA A 74 -8.43 9.08 7.87
CA ALA A 74 -9.06 10.37 8.16
C ALA A 74 -10.60 10.31 8.11
N ALA A 75 -11.16 9.44 7.26
CA ALA A 75 -12.59 9.18 7.19
C ALA A 75 -13.12 8.24 8.30
N GLY A 76 -12.24 7.59 9.06
CA GLY A 76 -12.60 6.68 10.13
C GLY A 76 -12.84 5.23 9.71
N ASP A 77 -12.58 4.86 8.44
CA ASP A 77 -12.76 3.49 7.93
C ASP A 77 -11.78 2.51 8.57
N VAL A 78 -10.55 3.00 8.82
CA VAL A 78 -9.44 2.23 9.37
C VAL A 78 -8.63 3.06 10.36
N SER A 79 -7.95 2.39 11.29
CA SER A 79 -7.10 3.03 12.30
C SER A 79 -5.61 2.85 11.94
N ILE A 80 -4.87 3.95 11.77
CA ILE A 80 -3.41 3.91 11.59
C ILE A 80 -2.73 3.16 12.75
N ASP A 81 -3.19 3.34 13.99
CA ASP A 81 -2.62 2.63 15.15
C ASP A 81 -2.82 1.12 15.03
N SER A 82 -4.01 0.70 14.58
CA SER A 82 -4.29 -0.72 14.34
C SER A 82 -3.45 -1.28 13.19
N ILE A 83 -3.28 -0.53 12.10
CA ILE A 83 -2.42 -0.90 10.97
C ILE A 83 -0.96 -1.05 11.43
N ASN A 84 -0.45 -0.10 12.19
CA ASN A 84 0.90 -0.13 12.75
C ASN A 84 1.09 -1.34 13.67
N HIS A 85 0.13 -1.61 14.55
CA HIS A 85 0.16 -2.80 15.41
C HIS A 85 0.32 -4.10 14.59
N TRP A 86 -0.48 -4.26 13.53
CA TRP A 86 -0.39 -5.42 12.65
C TRP A 86 0.90 -5.48 11.84
N SER A 87 1.43 -4.33 11.41
CA SER A 87 2.73 -4.23 10.75
C SER A 87 3.86 -4.76 11.64
N THR A 88 3.93 -4.32 12.91
CA THR A 88 4.91 -4.82 13.88
C THR A 88 4.78 -6.32 14.10
N LYS A 89 3.54 -6.84 14.25
CA LYS A 89 3.30 -8.29 14.38
C LYS A 89 3.76 -9.06 13.15
N LYS A 90 3.53 -8.53 11.95
CA LYS A 90 3.99 -9.15 10.70
C LYS A 90 5.52 -9.19 10.62
N ALA A 91 6.20 -8.10 11.01
CA ALA A 91 7.66 -8.03 11.03
C ALA A 91 8.28 -9.06 11.97
N GLN A 92 7.66 -9.31 13.13
CA GLN A 92 8.10 -10.35 14.06
C GLN A 92 7.97 -11.76 13.45
N LYS A 93 6.86 -12.04 12.76
CA LYS A 93 6.58 -13.36 12.18
C LYS A 93 7.35 -13.65 10.89
N ILE A 94 7.56 -12.64 10.04
CA ILE A 94 8.08 -12.86 8.68
C ILE A 94 9.53 -13.35 8.68
N LYS A 95 10.31 -13.05 9.73
CA LYS A 95 11.69 -13.51 9.93
C LYS A 95 11.85 -15.03 9.79
N GLU A 96 10.85 -15.78 10.22
CA GLU A 96 10.86 -17.25 10.16
C GLU A 96 10.74 -17.79 8.72
N TYR A 97 10.16 -17.00 7.81
CA TYR A 97 9.83 -17.42 6.45
C TYR A 97 10.73 -16.77 5.38
N THR A 98 11.59 -15.82 5.76
CA THR A 98 12.48 -15.15 4.80
C THR A 98 13.81 -15.88 4.68
N HIS A 99 14.19 -16.22 3.45
CA HIS A 99 15.43 -16.96 3.18
C HIS A 99 16.68 -16.08 3.17
N HIS A 100 16.55 -14.81 2.77
CA HIS A 100 17.67 -13.89 2.55
C HIS A 100 17.73 -12.72 3.54
N GLN A 101 16.87 -12.69 4.55
CA GLN A 101 16.63 -11.50 5.37
C GLN A 101 16.57 -11.78 6.88
N LYS A 102 17.26 -12.83 7.33
CA LYS A 102 17.12 -13.41 8.68
C LYS A 102 17.55 -12.49 9.83
N GLU A 103 18.44 -11.53 9.61
CA GLU A 103 18.94 -10.63 10.67
C GLU A 103 18.56 -9.13 10.48
N SER A 104 18.19 -8.66 9.29
CA SER A 104 18.10 -7.21 9.00
C SER A 104 16.70 -6.58 8.93
N LEU A 105 15.61 -7.36 8.85
CA LEU A 105 14.28 -6.78 8.55
C LEU A 105 13.66 -5.96 9.67
N LEU A 106 13.85 -6.34 10.94
CA LEU A 106 13.27 -5.57 12.04
C LEU A 106 13.92 -4.19 12.13
N ASN A 107 15.26 -4.13 12.07
CA ASN A 107 15.99 -2.87 12.16
C ASN A 107 15.65 -1.93 11.00
N LEU A 108 15.55 -2.44 9.77
CA LEU A 108 15.24 -1.61 8.59
C LEU A 108 13.81 -1.05 8.62
N VAL A 109 12.83 -1.85 9.08
CA VAL A 109 11.43 -1.41 9.15
C VAL A 109 11.21 -0.44 10.31
N GLU A 110 11.81 -0.70 11.48
CA GLU A 110 11.72 0.20 12.63
C GLU A 110 12.36 1.56 12.32
N LEU A 111 13.56 1.57 11.73
CA LEU A 111 14.23 2.80 11.29
C LEU A 111 13.37 3.58 10.26
N ALA A 112 12.82 2.90 9.26
CA ALA A 112 11.99 3.56 8.24
C ALA A 112 10.67 4.12 8.81
N ILE A 113 10.04 3.42 9.77
CA ILE A 113 8.84 3.91 10.45
C ILE A 113 9.15 5.15 11.28
N ASP A 114 10.28 5.16 11.98
CA ASP A 114 10.68 6.28 12.83
C ASP A 114 11.12 7.48 11.99
N GLU A 115 11.86 7.28 10.90
CA GLU A 115 12.16 8.32 9.91
C GLU A 115 10.87 8.95 9.33
N TYR A 116 9.86 8.13 9.01
CA TYR A 116 8.58 8.63 8.52
C TYR A 116 7.80 9.46 9.57
N LYS A 117 7.89 9.10 10.86
CA LYS A 117 7.28 9.87 11.95
C LYS A 117 8.02 11.20 12.18
N GLU A 118 9.35 11.19 12.08
CA GLU A 118 10.20 12.37 12.32
C GLU A 118 10.21 13.35 11.13
N GLY A 119 10.04 12.85 9.90
CA GLY A 119 9.98 13.64 8.66
C GLY A 119 8.68 14.42 8.44
N LYS A 120 7.65 14.21 9.28
CA LYS A 120 6.46 15.07 9.33
C LYS A 120 6.75 16.33 10.14
N LYS A 121 7.39 17.32 9.51
CA LYS A 121 7.35 18.73 9.93
C LYS A 121 6.42 19.53 9.05
#